data_AF-A0AAP5Q639-F1
#
_entry.id   AF-A0AAP5Q639-F1
#
_cell.length_a   1.000
_cell.length_b   1.000
_cell.length_c   1.000
_cell.angle_alpha   90.00
_cell.angle_beta   90.00
_cell.angle_gamma   90.00
#
_symmetry.space_group_name_H-M   'P 1'
#
loop_
_entity.id
_entity.type
_entity.pdbx_description
1 polymer ?
#
loop_
_entity_poly.entity_id
_entity_poly.type
_entity_poly.pdbx_seq_one_letter_code
_entity_poly.pdbx_strand_id
1 'polypeptide(L)'
;MKTIFLDIDGVLHPSTVGELEYGPHGPKVVGAGVCALEAKLAEVVTGKTIDIVIHSTWIYMFDARKLQDEYLPRLGAVAHIQLTNRRIESRSLRVLDYIRRRRLSPSDYLILDDAPKEFSSAPALLPRLIACHPARGLDDPLVIRKIEDFLS
;
A
#
# COMPACT_ATOMS: atom_id res chain seq x y z
N MET A 1 -2.67 17.17 -4.17
CA MET A 1 -3.33 15.84 -4.22
C MET A 1 -2.58 14.93 -3.28
N LYS A 2 -3.27 14.20 -2.40
CA LYS A 2 -2.60 13.34 -1.42
C LYS A 2 -2.28 11.97 -2.03
N THR A 3 -1.19 11.37 -1.61
CA THR A 3 -0.71 10.05 -2.05
C THR A 3 -0.50 9.15 -0.85
N ILE A 4 -1.05 7.93 -0.88
CA ILE A 4 -0.73 6.90 0.12
C ILE A 4 0.08 5.82 -0.57
N PHE A 5 1.33 5.62 -0.12
CA PHE A 5 2.12 4.45 -0.48
C PHE A 5 1.66 3.27 0.36
N LEU A 6 1.20 2.21 -0.29
CA LEU A 6 0.56 1.07 0.36
C LEU A 6 1.36 -0.22 0.14
N ASP A 7 1.83 -0.83 1.23
CA ASP A 7 2.13 -2.27 1.24
C ASP A 7 0.83 -3.06 1.40
N ILE A 8 0.84 -4.34 1.05
CA ILE A 8 -0.35 -5.21 1.09
C ILE A 8 -0.26 -6.15 2.29
N ASP A 9 0.73 -7.03 2.32
CA ASP A 9 0.94 -7.97 3.42
C ASP A 9 1.26 -7.19 4.71
N GLY A 10 0.65 -7.56 5.83
CA GLY A 10 0.81 -6.85 7.10
C GLY A 10 0.08 -5.50 7.21
N VAL A 11 -0.55 -5.01 6.12
CA VAL A 11 -1.34 -3.77 6.11
C VAL A 11 -2.81 -4.04 5.81
N LEU A 12 -3.10 -4.69 4.67
CA LEU A 12 -4.48 -5.00 4.24
C LEU A 12 -4.97 -6.37 4.73
N HIS A 13 -4.07 -7.15 5.31
CA HIS A 13 -4.32 -8.43 5.98
C HIS A 13 -3.07 -8.79 6.82
N PRO A 14 -3.15 -9.74 7.77
CA PRO A 14 -1.99 -10.18 8.53
C PRO A 14 -0.88 -10.72 7.61
N SER A 15 0.41 -10.44 7.87
CA SER A 15 1.52 -10.88 6.99
C SER A 15 1.69 -12.42 6.86
N THR A 16 0.94 -13.19 7.65
CA THR A 16 0.87 -14.65 7.58
C THR A 16 -0.29 -15.17 6.71
N VAL A 17 -1.11 -14.27 6.16
CA VAL A 17 -2.22 -14.59 5.25
C VAL A 17 -1.76 -14.37 3.82
N GLY A 18 -2.20 -15.23 2.90
CA GLY A 18 -1.82 -15.14 1.50
C GLY A 18 -0.80 -16.21 1.12
N GLU A 19 -1.18 -17.07 0.20
CA GLU A 19 -0.31 -18.06 -0.42
C GLU A 19 -0.25 -17.79 -1.92
N LEU A 20 0.97 -17.78 -2.47
CA LEU A 20 1.19 -17.62 -3.89
C LEU A 20 1.01 -18.97 -4.59
N GLU A 21 -0.03 -19.07 -5.39
CA GLU A 21 -0.29 -20.19 -6.28
C GLU A 21 0.01 -19.83 -7.74
N TYR A 22 0.39 -20.82 -8.54
CA TYR A 22 0.58 -20.68 -9.98
C TYR A 22 -0.44 -21.53 -10.72
N GLY A 23 -1.38 -20.87 -11.38
CA GLY A 23 -2.42 -21.52 -12.18
C GLY A 23 -2.26 -21.28 -13.68
N PRO A 24 -3.18 -21.82 -14.51
CA PRO A 24 -3.20 -21.61 -15.96
C PRO A 24 -3.26 -20.13 -16.37
N HIS A 25 -3.74 -19.25 -15.50
CA HIS A 25 -3.88 -17.81 -15.72
C HIS A 25 -2.74 -16.99 -15.08
N GLY A 26 -1.66 -17.64 -14.66
CA GLY A 26 -0.51 -17.00 -14.02
C GLY A 26 -0.56 -17.04 -12.49
N PRO A 27 0.29 -16.24 -11.81
CA PRO A 27 0.31 -16.18 -10.36
C PRO A 27 -1.02 -15.69 -9.80
N LYS A 28 -1.37 -16.17 -8.61
CA LYS A 28 -2.50 -15.71 -7.82
C LYS A 28 -2.16 -15.83 -6.35
N VAL A 29 -2.40 -14.79 -5.58
CA VAL A 29 -2.42 -14.89 -4.12
C VAL A 29 -3.81 -15.32 -3.67
N VAL A 30 -3.88 -16.39 -2.88
CA VAL A 30 -5.11 -16.95 -2.33
C VAL A 30 -5.02 -17.08 -0.81
N GLY A 31 -6.16 -17.30 -0.15
CA GLY A 31 -6.22 -17.48 1.29
C GLY A 31 -7.41 -16.75 1.90
N ALA A 32 -7.96 -17.33 2.97
CA ALA A 32 -9.04 -16.67 3.70
C ALA A 32 -8.52 -15.36 4.31
N GLY A 33 -9.17 -14.25 3.96
CA GLY A 33 -8.81 -12.93 4.49
C GLY A 33 -7.78 -12.14 3.69
N VAL A 34 -7.34 -12.62 2.52
CA VAL A 34 -6.49 -11.84 1.61
C VAL A 34 -7.18 -10.51 1.27
N CYS A 35 -6.49 -9.42 1.58
CA CYS A 35 -6.97 -8.04 1.41
C CYS A 35 -8.29 -7.73 2.13
N ALA A 36 -8.67 -8.46 3.18
CA ALA A 36 -9.94 -8.27 3.89
C ALA A 36 -10.13 -6.84 4.44
N LEU A 37 -9.04 -6.10 4.68
CA LEU A 37 -9.09 -4.74 5.20
C LEU A 37 -9.13 -3.66 4.10
N GLU A 38 -9.18 -4.01 2.82
CA GLU A 38 -9.23 -3.03 1.72
C GLU A 38 -10.45 -2.10 1.81
N ALA A 39 -11.60 -2.64 2.24
CA ALA A 39 -12.82 -1.86 2.46
C ALA A 39 -12.64 -0.75 3.49
N LYS A 40 -11.87 -1.02 4.55
CA LYS A 40 -11.63 -0.04 5.62
C LYS A 40 -10.82 1.15 5.10
N LEU A 41 -9.81 0.90 4.27
CA LEU A 41 -9.08 1.99 3.63
C LEU A 41 -9.98 2.74 2.64
N ALA A 42 -10.76 2.02 1.83
CA ALA A 42 -11.70 2.62 0.88
C ALA A 42 -12.68 3.58 1.58
N GLU A 43 -13.26 3.18 2.71
CA GLU A 43 -14.16 4.03 3.52
C GLU A 43 -13.47 5.33 3.97
N VAL A 44 -12.25 5.23 4.51
CA VAL A 44 -11.49 6.39 5.00
C VAL A 44 -11.15 7.39 3.88
N VAL A 45 -10.94 6.90 2.67
CA VAL A 45 -10.51 7.72 1.53
C VAL A 45 -11.67 8.12 0.61
N THR A 46 -12.88 7.60 0.83
CA THR A 46 -14.05 7.88 0.00
C THR A 46 -14.34 9.39 -0.06
N GLY A 47 -14.63 9.87 -1.27
CA GLY A 47 -14.93 11.29 -1.52
C GLY A 47 -13.70 12.20 -1.56
N LYS A 48 -12.48 11.66 -1.42
CA LYS A 48 -11.23 12.42 -1.48
C LYS A 48 -10.49 12.11 -2.77
N THR A 49 -9.90 13.14 -3.39
CA THR A 49 -9.01 12.95 -4.55
C THR A 49 -7.63 12.51 -4.09
N ILE A 50 -7.39 11.19 -4.08
CA ILE A 50 -6.12 10.61 -3.66
C ILE A 50 -5.59 9.56 -4.66
N ASP A 51 -4.27 9.43 -4.69
CA ASP A 51 -3.57 8.32 -5.33
C ASP A 51 -3.24 7.25 -4.28
N ILE A 52 -3.50 5.98 -4.60
CA ILE A 52 -2.97 4.81 -3.88
C ILE A 52 -1.83 4.24 -4.70
N VAL A 53 -0.61 4.30 -4.17
CA VAL A 53 0.58 3.84 -4.87
C VAL A 53 1.10 2.55 -4.21
N ILE A 54 0.93 1.42 -4.89
CA ILE A 54 1.38 0.13 -4.37
C ILE A 54 2.90 0.04 -4.46
N HIS A 55 3.53 -0.23 -3.32
CA HIS A 55 4.99 -0.45 -3.22
C HIS A 55 5.37 -1.85 -2.73
N SER A 56 4.36 -2.68 -2.44
CA SER A 56 4.47 -4.10 -2.12
C SER A 56 5.28 -4.91 -3.14
N THR A 57 5.74 -6.10 -2.74
CA THR A 57 6.33 -7.10 -3.66
C THR A 57 5.33 -7.62 -4.68
N TRP A 58 4.04 -7.47 -4.45
CA TRP A 58 2.98 -7.85 -5.37
C TRP A 58 3.11 -7.19 -6.76
N ILE A 59 3.73 -6.01 -6.85
CA ILE A 59 3.95 -5.29 -8.12
C ILE A 59 4.87 -6.03 -9.09
N TYR A 60 5.60 -7.06 -8.63
CA TYR A 60 6.41 -7.91 -9.49
C TYR A 60 5.57 -8.94 -10.25
N MET A 61 4.41 -9.31 -9.68
CA MET A 61 3.53 -10.35 -10.20
C MET A 61 2.30 -9.77 -10.90
N PHE A 62 1.83 -8.61 -10.44
CA PHE A 62 0.56 -8.03 -10.86
C PHE A 62 0.72 -6.59 -11.37
N ASP A 63 -0.04 -6.25 -12.40
CA ASP A 63 -0.20 -4.86 -12.82
C ASP A 63 -1.32 -4.17 -12.03
N ALA A 64 -1.48 -2.85 -12.22
CA ALA A 64 -2.46 -2.06 -11.49
C ALA A 64 -3.89 -2.53 -11.75
N ARG A 65 -4.18 -2.99 -12.97
CA ARG A 65 -5.51 -3.45 -13.36
C ARG A 65 -5.87 -4.73 -12.63
N LYS A 66 -4.96 -5.72 -12.61
CA LYS A 66 -5.19 -6.99 -11.89
C LYS A 66 -5.32 -6.76 -10.39
N LEU A 67 -4.50 -5.87 -9.81
CA LEU A 67 -4.65 -5.49 -8.40
C LEU A 67 -6.01 -4.85 -8.14
N GLN A 68 -6.44 -3.91 -8.97
CA GLN A 68 -7.73 -3.24 -8.84
C GLN A 68 -8.91 -4.21 -9.01
N ASP A 69 -8.90 -5.04 -10.05
CA ASP A 69 -10.05 -5.86 -10.42
C ASP A 69 -10.21 -7.08 -9.48
N GLU A 70 -9.10 -7.69 -9.03
CA GLU A 70 -9.15 -8.95 -8.27
C GLU A 70 -8.94 -8.79 -6.77
N TYR A 71 -8.18 -7.79 -6.32
CA TYR A 71 -7.72 -7.70 -4.93
C TYR A 71 -8.16 -6.45 -4.20
N LEU A 72 -8.26 -5.33 -4.92
CA LEU A 72 -8.55 -4.01 -4.39
C LEU A 72 -9.79 -3.36 -5.04
N PRO A 73 -10.90 -4.09 -5.28
CA PRO A 73 -12.02 -3.55 -6.06
C PRO A 73 -12.71 -2.37 -5.38
N ARG A 74 -12.84 -2.39 -4.04
CA ARG A 74 -13.47 -1.28 -3.32
C ARG A 74 -12.56 -0.07 -3.31
N LEU A 75 -11.27 -0.28 -3.10
CA LEU A 75 -10.30 0.81 -3.08
C LEU A 75 -10.13 1.44 -4.47
N GLY A 76 -10.08 0.63 -5.53
CA GLY A 76 -9.99 1.11 -6.91
C GLY A 76 -11.26 1.80 -7.43
N ALA A 77 -12.40 1.61 -6.76
CA ALA A 77 -13.62 2.35 -7.07
C ALA A 77 -13.60 3.80 -6.54
N VAL A 78 -12.79 4.09 -5.51
CA VAL A 78 -12.78 5.39 -4.83
C VAL A 78 -11.44 6.12 -4.92
N ALA A 79 -10.38 5.48 -5.41
CA ALA A 79 -9.05 6.05 -5.55
C ALA A 79 -8.34 5.56 -6.81
N HIS A 80 -7.31 6.31 -7.24
CA HIS A 80 -6.51 5.94 -8.39
C HIS A 80 -5.36 5.02 -7.97
N ILE A 81 -5.40 3.75 -8.39
CA ILE A 81 -4.35 2.78 -8.08
C ILE A 81 -3.20 2.91 -9.09
N GLN A 82 -2.00 3.18 -8.56
CA GLN A 82 -0.75 3.24 -9.32
C GLN A 82 0.29 2.32 -8.68
N LEU A 83 1.37 2.03 -9.41
CA LEU A 83 2.47 1.20 -8.91
C LEU A 83 3.76 2.01 -8.85
N THR A 84 4.60 1.69 -7.87
CA THR A 84 6.01 2.08 -7.91
C THR A 84 6.78 1.33 -9.00
N ASN A 85 8.01 1.77 -9.29
CA ASN A 85 8.83 1.18 -10.34
C ASN A 85 9.34 -0.23 -9.96
N ARG A 86 8.77 -1.25 -10.60
CA ARG A 86 9.12 -2.67 -10.40
C ARG A 86 10.57 -3.06 -10.72
N ARG A 87 11.37 -2.15 -11.31
CA ARG A 87 12.81 -2.39 -11.56
C ARG A 87 13.70 -2.00 -10.37
N ILE A 88 13.12 -1.44 -9.30
CA ILE A 88 13.85 -1.02 -8.11
C ILE A 88 13.52 -1.99 -6.97
N GLU A 89 14.51 -2.80 -6.60
CA GLU A 89 14.32 -3.84 -5.58
C GLU A 89 14.13 -3.27 -4.18
N SER A 90 14.91 -2.24 -3.80
CA SER A 90 14.75 -1.63 -2.49
C SER A 90 13.41 -0.91 -2.35
N ARG A 91 12.67 -1.25 -1.29
CA ARG A 91 11.35 -0.71 -0.98
C ARG A 91 11.37 0.79 -0.69
N SER A 92 12.36 1.25 0.07
CA SER A 92 12.51 2.68 0.31
C SER A 92 12.95 3.45 -0.93
N LEU A 93 13.82 2.87 -1.77
CA LEU A 93 14.27 3.52 -3.00
C LEU A 93 13.17 3.63 -4.06
N ARG A 94 12.27 2.64 -4.19
CA ARG A 94 11.15 2.74 -5.15
C ARG A 94 10.14 3.81 -4.75
N VAL A 95 9.90 3.98 -3.44
CA VAL A 95 9.06 5.06 -2.92
C VAL A 95 9.73 6.42 -3.20
N LEU A 96 11.03 6.55 -2.91
CA LEU A 96 11.79 7.77 -3.23
C LEU A 96 11.80 8.10 -4.73
N ASP A 97 11.97 7.10 -5.61
CA ASP A 97 11.91 7.27 -7.07
C ASP A 97 10.55 7.84 -7.49
N TYR A 98 9.46 7.29 -6.96
CA TYR A 98 8.12 7.79 -7.24
C TYR A 98 7.93 9.23 -6.75
N ILE A 99 8.29 9.52 -5.49
CA ILE A 99 8.23 10.87 -4.90
C ILE A 99 8.98 11.88 -5.77
N ARG A 100 10.20 11.55 -6.21
CA ARG A 100 11.02 12.43 -7.06
C ARG A 100 10.39 12.68 -8.43
N ARG A 101 9.91 11.62 -9.10
CA ARG A 101 9.28 11.75 -10.43
C ARG A 101 7.99 12.55 -10.40
N ARG A 102 7.21 12.41 -9.33
CA ARG A 102 5.95 13.14 -9.12
C ARG A 102 6.12 14.47 -8.40
N ARG A 103 7.33 14.81 -7.96
CA ARG A 103 7.67 16.02 -7.20
C ARG A 103 6.79 16.20 -5.96
N LEU A 104 6.54 15.11 -5.22
CA LEU A 104 5.71 15.15 -4.01
C LEU A 104 6.48 15.82 -2.87
N SER A 105 5.80 16.73 -2.16
CA SER A 105 6.33 17.30 -0.91
C SER A 105 6.04 16.36 0.26
N PRO A 106 6.77 16.43 1.39
CA PRO A 106 6.50 15.60 2.57
C PRO A 106 5.05 15.64 3.08
N SER A 107 4.35 16.76 2.89
CA SER A 107 2.94 16.95 3.28
C SER A 107 1.94 16.31 2.31
N ASP A 108 2.38 15.88 1.13
CA ASP A 108 1.55 15.28 0.08
C ASP A 108 1.47 13.75 0.18
N TYR A 109 2.33 13.10 0.98
CA TYR A 109 2.36 11.64 1.04
C TYR A 109 2.41 11.04 2.44
N LEU A 110 1.94 9.80 2.53
CA LEU A 110 2.00 8.92 3.70
C LEU A 110 2.40 7.52 3.24
N ILE A 111 3.14 6.78 4.06
CA ILE A 111 3.57 5.41 3.74
C ILE A 111 3.00 4.46 4.79
N LEU A 112 2.35 3.39 4.34
CA LEU A 112 1.83 2.31 5.18
C LEU A 112 2.63 1.04 4.87
N ASP A 113 3.29 0.48 5.88
CA ASP A 113 4.16 -0.69 5.75
C ASP A 113 4.38 -1.35 7.13
N ASP A 114 4.53 -2.68 7.17
CA ASP A 114 4.74 -3.45 8.40
C ASP A 114 6.22 -3.76 8.71
N ALA A 115 7.12 -3.47 7.77
CA ALA A 115 8.56 -3.75 7.83
C ALA A 115 9.39 -2.45 7.87
N PRO A 116 9.32 -1.65 8.95
CA PRO A 116 9.99 -0.34 9.02
C PRO A 116 11.52 -0.38 8.84
N LYS A 117 12.15 -1.54 9.05
CA LYS A 117 13.59 -1.73 8.84
C LYS A 117 13.99 -1.57 7.36
N GLU A 118 13.09 -1.84 6.42
CA GLU A 118 13.29 -1.66 4.96
C GLU A 118 13.46 -0.17 4.57
N PHE A 119 13.14 0.74 5.50
CA PHE A 119 13.27 2.19 5.33
C PHE A 119 14.52 2.79 5.98
N SER A 120 15.37 1.96 6.60
CA SER A 120 16.60 2.41 7.26
C SER A 120 17.59 3.12 6.32
N SER A 121 17.65 2.71 5.05
CA SER A 121 18.48 3.35 4.02
C SER A 121 17.93 4.68 3.50
N ALA A 122 16.72 5.09 3.92
CA ALA A 122 16.09 6.35 3.55
C ALA A 122 15.46 7.07 4.77
N PRO A 123 16.27 7.59 5.71
CA PRO A 123 15.77 8.20 6.95
C PRO A 123 14.76 9.33 6.73
N ALA A 124 14.85 10.04 5.61
CA ALA A 124 13.92 11.11 5.23
C ALA A 124 12.46 10.63 5.03
N LEU A 125 12.24 9.32 4.80
CA LEU A 125 10.90 8.74 4.70
C LEU A 125 10.27 8.42 6.06
N LEU A 126 11.09 8.21 7.10
CA LEU A 126 10.62 7.74 8.41
C LEU A 126 9.56 8.64 9.05
N PRO A 127 9.64 9.99 8.98
CA PRO A 127 8.58 10.85 9.52
C PRO A 127 7.22 10.70 8.83
N ARG A 128 7.19 10.09 7.63
CA ARG A 128 5.98 9.86 6.83
C ARG A 128 5.57 8.39 6.81
N LEU A 129 6.31 7.52 7.52
CA LEU A 129 6.03 6.10 7.62
C LEU A 129 5.15 5.83 8.84
N ILE A 130 4.02 5.18 8.60
CA ILE A 130 3.22 4.52 9.62
C ILE A 130 3.60 3.05 9.62
N ALA A 131 4.38 2.66 10.62
CA ALA A 131 4.67 1.26 10.90
C ALA A 131 3.39 0.55 11.34
N CYS A 132 2.86 -0.30 10.47
CA CYS A 132 1.69 -1.13 10.74
C CYS A 132 2.12 -2.36 11.54
N HIS A 133 1.27 -2.83 12.47
CA HIS A 133 1.55 -4.08 13.16
C HIS A 133 1.27 -5.24 12.20
N PRO A 134 2.22 -6.17 11.95
CA PRO A 134 2.08 -7.20 10.90
C PRO A 134 0.87 -8.11 11.05
N ALA A 135 0.37 -8.32 12.28
CA ALA A 135 -0.83 -9.12 12.52
C ALA A 135 -2.15 -8.33 12.48
N ARG A 136 -2.12 -7.00 12.50
CA ARG A 136 -3.33 -6.15 12.60
C ARG A 136 -3.51 -5.22 11.41
N GLY A 137 -2.43 -4.73 10.81
CA GLY A 137 -2.50 -3.78 9.72
C GLY A 137 -3.44 -2.60 10.03
N LEU A 138 -4.42 -2.40 9.15
CA LEU A 138 -5.45 -1.37 9.28
C LEU A 138 -6.52 -1.65 10.36
N ASP A 139 -6.54 -2.82 10.99
CA ASP A 139 -7.38 -3.04 12.16
C ASP A 139 -6.86 -2.33 13.42
N ASP A 140 -5.63 -1.81 13.38
CA ASP A 140 -5.11 -0.95 14.44
C ASP A 140 -5.76 0.45 14.36
N PRO A 141 -6.57 0.87 15.35
CA PRO A 141 -7.24 2.18 15.32
C PRO A 141 -6.26 3.37 15.26
N LEU A 142 -5.03 3.20 15.75
CA LEU A 142 -4.01 4.25 15.68
C LEU A 142 -3.51 4.46 14.25
N VAL A 143 -3.50 3.43 13.42
CA VAL A 143 -3.15 3.54 12.00
C VAL A 143 -4.22 4.33 11.26
N ILE A 144 -5.50 3.98 11.48
CA ILE A 144 -6.64 4.69 10.88
C ILE A 144 -6.64 6.17 11.25
N ARG A 145 -6.51 6.48 12.54
CA ARG A 145 -6.47 7.87 13.00
C ARG A 145 -5.37 8.69 12.31
N LYS A 146 -4.17 8.12 12.14
CA LYS A 146 -3.08 8.82 11.46
C LYS A 146 -3.34 9.02 9.96
N ILE A 147 -4.07 8.10 9.32
CA ILE A 147 -4.51 8.28 7.92
C ILE A 147 -5.55 9.40 7.86
N GLU A 148 -6.52 9.44 8.77
CA GLU A 148 -7.53 10.50 8.86
C GLU A 148 -6.89 11.88 9.11
N ASP A 149 -5.94 11.96 10.04
CA ASP A 149 -5.18 13.18 10.33
C ASP A 149 -4.40 13.68 9.10
N PHE A 150 -3.86 12.77 8.27
CA PHE A 150 -3.16 13.11 7.04
C PHE A 150 -4.08 13.62 5.92
N LEU A 151 -5.31 13.13 5.89
CA LEU A 151 -6.33 13.42 4.89
C LEU A 151 -7.21 14.62 5.23
N SER A 152 -7.11 15.13 6.46
CA SER A 152 -7.75 16.37 6.91
C SER A 152 -7.04 17.59 6.31
#